data_AF-A0A968R0S6-F1
#
_entry.id   AF-A0A968R0S6-F1
#
_cell.length_a   1.000
_cell.length_b   1.000
_cell.length_c   1.000
_cell.angle_alpha   90.00
_cell.angle_beta   90.00
_cell.angle_gamma   90.00
#
_symmetry.space_group_name_H-M   'P 1'
#
loop_
_entity.id
_entity.type
_entity.pdbx_description
1 polymer ?
#
loop_
_entity_poly.entity_id
_entity_poly.type
_entity_poly.pdbx_seq_one_letter_code
_entity_poly.pdbx_strand_id
1 'polypeptide(L)'
;MQRISAYLHFRGIHPERKSKDGRHIFLKLKGCDIVKELNGHTYESLPQALKIKLKRNFVRVEIIKKESDLRLRYYMFKRLNTGGSSLSYQEIRNCTVRLLGDRFVNFIIEMNKYHAFRECIAPLMDYDIERSKMRNLYYVFLLLKIILINTIRALKG
;
A
#
# COMPACT_ATOMS: atom_id res chain seq x y z
N MET A 1 -7.51 -0.98 -4.59
CA MET A 1 -8.59 -1.65 -5.35
C MET A 1 -9.06 -2.98 -4.75
N GLN A 2 -8.25 -3.72 -3.99
CA GLN A 2 -8.62 -5.06 -3.50
C GLN A 2 -9.86 -5.12 -2.58
N ARG A 3 -10.16 -4.08 -1.78
CA ARG A 3 -11.22 -4.14 -0.75
C ARG A 3 -12.65 -4.13 -1.32
N ILE A 4 -12.93 -3.31 -2.33
CA ILE A 4 -14.25 -3.28 -2.99
C ILE A 4 -14.46 -4.58 -3.77
N SER A 5 -13.45 -5.04 -4.50
CA SER A 5 -13.51 -6.33 -5.21
C SER A 5 -13.79 -7.50 -4.25
N ALA A 6 -13.13 -7.57 -3.10
CA ALA A 6 -13.40 -8.58 -2.09
C ALA A 6 -14.85 -8.51 -1.57
N TYR A 7 -15.39 -7.32 -1.30
CA TYR A 7 -16.78 -7.17 -0.89
C TYR A 7 -17.77 -7.60 -1.99
N LEU A 8 -17.55 -7.20 -3.24
CA LEU A 8 -18.39 -7.60 -4.37
C LEU A 8 -18.35 -9.12 -4.59
N HIS A 9 -17.20 -9.75 -4.37
CA HIS A 9 -17.03 -11.20 -4.46
C HIS A 9 -17.70 -11.91 -3.29
N PHE A 10 -17.62 -11.37 -2.07
CA PHE A 10 -18.39 -11.86 -0.92
C PHE A 10 -19.90 -11.81 -1.17
N ARG A 11 -20.38 -10.72 -1.78
CA ARG A 11 -21.78 -10.52 -2.19
C ARG A 11 -22.23 -11.39 -3.37
N GLY A 12 -21.32 -12.09 -4.05
CA GLY A 12 -21.64 -12.84 -5.26
C GLY A 12 -22.02 -11.98 -6.47
N ILE A 13 -21.67 -10.70 -6.48
CA ILE A 13 -21.98 -9.75 -7.58
C ILE A 13 -20.72 -9.31 -8.34
N HIS A 14 -19.58 -9.96 -8.09
CA HIS A 14 -18.34 -9.64 -8.79
C HIS A 14 -18.43 -10.07 -10.27
N PRO A 15 -18.17 -9.17 -11.23
CA PRO A 15 -18.41 -9.43 -12.65
C PRO A 15 -17.54 -10.56 -13.22
N GLU A 16 -16.29 -10.67 -12.76
CA GLU A 16 -15.27 -11.57 -13.36
C GLU A 16 -15.00 -12.86 -12.57
N ARG A 17 -15.65 -13.07 -11.41
CA ARG A 17 -15.35 -14.22 -10.52
C ARG A 17 -16.52 -15.19 -10.50
N LYS A 18 -16.66 -15.95 -11.58
CA LYS A 18 -17.61 -17.06 -11.72
C LYS A 18 -16.85 -18.38 -11.83
N SER A 19 -17.46 -19.47 -11.35
CA SER A 19 -16.98 -20.83 -11.58
C SER A 19 -17.01 -21.15 -13.08
N LYS A 20 -16.30 -22.22 -13.49
CA LYS A 20 -16.32 -22.73 -14.86
C LYS A 20 -17.74 -23.04 -15.36
N ASP A 21 -18.66 -23.36 -14.44
CA ASP A 21 -20.08 -23.64 -14.71
C ASP A 21 -20.97 -22.38 -14.65
N GLY A 22 -20.40 -21.17 -14.62
CA GLY A 22 -21.13 -19.90 -14.55
C GLY A 22 -21.72 -19.54 -13.18
N ARG A 23 -21.64 -20.44 -12.18
CA ARG A 23 -22.10 -20.19 -10.80
C ARG A 23 -21.18 -19.22 -10.06
N HIS A 24 -21.74 -18.35 -9.23
CA HIS A 24 -20.96 -17.42 -8.42
C HIS A 24 -20.21 -18.17 -7.30
N ILE A 25 -18.91 -17.92 -7.18
CA ILE A 25 -18.11 -18.42 -6.05
C ILE A 25 -18.25 -17.39 -4.93
N PHE A 26 -18.86 -17.77 -3.82
CA PHE A 26 -19.00 -16.88 -2.67
C PHE A 26 -17.74 -16.96 -1.79
N LEU A 27 -17.22 -15.79 -1.40
CA LEU A 27 -16.26 -15.74 -0.32
C LEU A 27 -16.94 -16.09 1.02
N LYS A 28 -16.17 -16.71 1.90
CA LYS A 28 -16.55 -16.94 3.30
C LYS A 28 -15.76 -16.00 4.19
N LEU A 29 -16.43 -15.47 5.21
CA LEU A 29 -15.77 -14.66 6.23
C LEU A 29 -14.74 -15.52 6.99
N LYS A 30 -13.57 -14.95 7.26
CA LYS A 30 -12.47 -15.54 8.03
C LYS A 30 -11.76 -14.45 8.83
N GLY A 31 -11.20 -14.79 9.98
CA GLY A 31 -10.49 -13.85 10.86
C GLY A 31 -11.42 -12.88 11.59
N CYS A 32 -12.67 -13.26 11.85
CA CYS A 32 -13.58 -12.46 12.67
C CYS A 32 -13.23 -12.67 14.15
N ASP A 33 -12.41 -11.80 14.73
CA ASP A 33 -11.92 -11.94 16.11
C ASP A 33 -12.91 -11.41 17.16
N ILE A 34 -13.72 -10.41 16.78
CA ILE A 34 -14.72 -9.76 17.65
C ILE A 34 -16.00 -10.61 17.77
N VAL A 35 -16.48 -11.14 16.64
CA VAL A 35 -17.67 -12.00 16.57
C VAL A 35 -17.27 -13.26 15.82
N LYS A 36 -16.78 -14.26 16.55
CA LYS A 36 -16.16 -15.46 15.98
C LYS A 36 -17.14 -16.33 15.21
N GLU A 37 -18.43 -16.24 15.55
CA GLU A 37 -19.54 -16.94 14.94
C GLU A 37 -19.73 -16.55 13.48
N LEU A 38 -19.25 -15.38 13.06
CA LEU A 38 -19.33 -14.96 11.65
C LEU A 38 -18.36 -15.72 10.75
N ASN A 39 -17.33 -16.37 11.30
CA ASN A 39 -16.38 -17.15 10.50
C ASN A 39 -17.09 -18.30 9.78
N GLY A 40 -16.77 -18.49 8.50
CA GLY A 40 -17.37 -19.54 7.66
C GLY A 40 -18.66 -19.13 6.97
N HIS A 41 -19.32 -18.05 7.40
CA HIS A 41 -20.51 -17.54 6.72
C HIS A 41 -20.18 -16.95 5.34
N THR A 42 -20.99 -17.34 4.34
CA THR A 42 -21.15 -16.61 3.08
C THR A 42 -22.18 -15.49 3.25
N TYR A 43 -22.24 -14.55 2.30
CA TYR A 43 -23.27 -13.51 2.32
C TYR A 43 -24.68 -14.09 2.43
N GLU A 44 -25.00 -15.17 1.71
CA GLU A 44 -26.33 -15.80 1.74
C GLU A 44 -26.69 -16.41 3.09
N SER A 45 -25.71 -17.01 3.76
CA SER A 45 -25.88 -17.64 5.07
C SER A 45 -25.99 -16.65 6.24
N LEU A 46 -25.82 -15.34 6.00
CA LEU A 46 -25.95 -14.33 7.05
C LEU A 46 -27.43 -14.14 7.44
N PRO A 47 -27.71 -13.84 8.73
CA PRO A 47 -29.02 -13.36 9.17
C PRO A 47 -29.54 -12.20 8.31
N GLN A 48 -30.84 -12.21 8.02
CA GLN A 48 -31.46 -11.21 7.14
C GLN A 48 -31.22 -9.77 7.60
N ALA A 49 -31.24 -9.52 8.91
CA ALA A 49 -30.96 -8.21 9.49
C ALA A 49 -29.54 -7.71 9.15
N LEU A 50 -28.54 -8.60 9.17
CA LEU A 50 -27.15 -8.26 8.82
C LEU A 50 -26.99 -8.03 7.31
N LYS A 51 -27.67 -8.84 6.46
CA LYS A 51 -27.72 -8.60 5.01
C LYS A 51 -28.27 -7.22 4.68
N ILE A 52 -29.36 -6.82 5.33
CA ILE A 52 -29.97 -5.49 5.15
C ILE A 52 -29.01 -4.38 5.58
N LYS A 53 -28.40 -4.50 6.77
CA LYS A 53 -27.42 -3.52 7.26
C LYS A 53 -26.23 -3.38 6.30
N LEU A 54 -25.66 -4.48 5.84
CA LEU A 54 -24.56 -4.47 4.87
C LEU A 54 -24.96 -3.84 3.53
N LYS A 55 -26.19 -4.10 3.05
CA LYS A 55 -26.69 -3.53 1.79
C LYS A 55 -26.94 -2.02 1.89
N ARG A 56 -27.38 -1.53 3.05
CA ARG A 56 -27.73 -0.12 3.29
C ARG A 56 -26.55 0.73 3.75
N ASN A 57 -25.43 0.11 4.12
CA ASN A 57 -24.22 0.86 4.47
C ASN A 57 -23.66 1.59 3.24
N PHE A 58 -23.51 2.90 3.38
CA PHE A 58 -22.93 3.73 2.34
C PHE A 58 -21.40 3.62 2.36
N VAL A 59 -20.81 3.41 1.18
CA VAL A 59 -19.36 3.50 0.98
C VAL A 59 -19.05 4.91 0.49
N ARG A 60 -18.36 5.70 1.32
CA ARG A 60 -17.86 7.02 0.91
C ARG A 60 -16.77 6.85 -0.14
N VAL A 61 -16.95 7.46 -1.30
CA VAL A 61 -15.97 7.47 -2.38
C VAL A 61 -15.40 8.87 -2.50
N GLU A 62 -14.07 8.97 -2.43
CA GLU A 62 -13.35 10.22 -2.64
C GLU A 62 -12.53 10.09 -3.93
N ILE A 63 -12.84 10.92 -4.93
CA ILE A 63 -12.17 10.90 -6.22
C ILE A 63 -11.00 11.88 -6.16
N ILE A 64 -9.79 11.37 -6.38
CA ILE A 64 -8.59 12.20 -6.47
C ILE A 64 -8.20 12.30 -7.94
N LYS A 65 -8.15 13.52 -8.46
CA LYS A 65 -7.78 13.77 -9.85
C LYS A 65 -6.27 13.66 -10.04
N LYS A 66 -5.82 13.53 -11.29
CA LYS A 66 -4.37 13.37 -11.58
C LYS A 66 -3.59 14.62 -11.21
N GLU A 67 -4.23 15.78 -11.35
CA GLU A 67 -3.70 17.12 -11.08
C GLU A 67 -3.70 17.45 -9.58
N SER A 68 -4.33 16.62 -8.74
CA SER A 68 -4.32 16.81 -7.29
C SER A 68 -2.90 16.71 -6.73
N ASP A 69 -2.62 17.54 -5.73
CA ASP A 69 -1.31 17.63 -5.08
C ASP A 69 -0.78 16.23 -4.68
N LEU A 70 0.50 16.01 -4.98
CA LEU A 70 1.19 14.75 -4.77
C LEU A 70 1.20 14.32 -3.30
N ARG A 71 1.27 15.28 -2.38
CA ARG A 71 1.18 15.07 -0.92
C ARG A 71 -0.22 14.64 -0.52
N LEU A 72 -1.26 15.25 -1.09
CA LEU A 72 -2.65 14.83 -0.84
C LEU A 72 -2.87 13.38 -1.25
N ARG A 73 -2.40 12.99 -2.44
CA ARG A 73 -2.48 11.60 -2.94
C ARG A 73 -1.78 10.62 -2.00
N TYR A 74 -0.62 11.00 -1.48
CA TYR A 74 0.10 10.19 -0.51
C TYR A 74 -0.64 10.05 0.82
N TYR A 75 -1.10 11.15 1.41
CA TYR A 75 -1.81 11.10 2.68
C TYR A 75 -3.08 10.26 2.58
N MET A 76 -3.80 10.35 1.46
CA MET A 76 -4.96 9.50 1.19
C MET A 76 -4.57 8.03 1.03
N PHE A 77 -3.49 7.73 0.30
CA PHE A 77 -2.97 6.36 0.18
C PHE A 77 -2.54 5.78 1.54
N LYS A 78 -1.84 6.58 2.35
CA LYS A 78 -1.42 6.20 3.70
C LYS A 78 -2.63 5.91 4.56
N ARG A 79 -3.62 6.82 4.62
CA ARG A 79 -4.85 6.68 5.40
C ARG A 79 -5.67 5.45 5.00
N LEU A 80 -5.81 5.19 3.70
CA LEU A 80 -6.51 4.01 3.18
C LEU A 80 -5.91 2.70 3.68
N ASN A 81 -4.58 2.65 3.81
CA ASN A 81 -3.89 1.42 4.20
C ASN A 81 -3.61 1.33 5.70
N THR A 82 -3.45 2.43 6.43
CA THR A 82 -3.30 2.40 7.90
C THR A 82 -4.56 1.97 8.65
N GLY A 83 -5.75 2.13 8.06
CA GLY A 83 -7.02 1.67 8.66
C GLY A 83 -7.40 0.22 8.34
N GLY A 84 -6.52 -0.55 7.72
CA GLY A 84 -6.73 -1.98 7.46
C GLY A 84 -5.40 -2.73 7.53
N SER A 85 -5.02 -3.48 6.51
CA SER A 85 -3.70 -4.12 6.46
C SER A 85 -2.58 -3.08 6.34
N SER A 86 -1.63 -3.09 7.28
CA SER A 86 -0.43 -2.25 7.26
C SER A 86 0.27 -2.32 5.91
N LEU A 87 0.72 -1.17 5.41
CA LEU A 87 1.56 -1.14 4.21
C LEU A 87 2.84 -1.92 4.46
N SER A 88 3.24 -2.73 3.49
CA SER A 88 4.57 -3.31 3.50
C SER A 88 5.64 -2.22 3.42
N TYR A 89 6.83 -2.49 3.95
CA TYR A 89 7.98 -1.59 3.79
C TYR A 89 8.29 -1.26 2.32
N GLN A 90 7.94 -2.15 1.38
CA GLN A 90 8.13 -1.90 -0.04
C GLN A 90 7.11 -0.90 -0.61
N GLU A 91 5.85 -0.97 -0.19
CA GLU A 91 4.82 -0.02 -0.61
C GLU A 91 5.08 1.38 -0.04
N ILE A 92 5.52 1.46 1.22
CA ILE A 92 5.94 2.73 1.84
C ILE A 92 7.11 3.35 1.05
N ARG A 93 8.10 2.53 0.66
CA ARG A 93 9.24 2.98 -0.17
C ARG A 93 8.78 3.52 -1.53
N ASN A 94 7.99 2.75 -2.27
CA ASN A 94 7.47 3.17 -3.59
C ASN A 94 6.72 4.50 -3.52
N CYS A 95 5.86 4.67 -2.51
CA CYS A 95 5.10 5.90 -2.30
C CYS A 95 5.98 7.09 -1.92
N THR A 96 6.98 6.87 -1.05
CA THR A 96 7.87 7.93 -0.57
C THR A 96 8.77 8.46 -1.69
N VAL A 97 9.30 7.58 -2.54
CA VAL A 97 10.12 8.07 -3.67
C VAL A 97 9.27 8.86 -4.66
N ARG A 98 8.04 8.42 -4.90
CA ARG A 98 7.12 9.14 -5.79
C ARG A 98 6.72 10.51 -5.24
N LEU A 99 6.81 10.73 -3.92
CA LEU A 99 6.57 12.02 -3.27
C LEU A 99 7.69 13.05 -3.45
N LEU A 100 8.94 12.60 -3.56
CA LEU A 100 10.11 13.50 -3.67
C LEU A 100 10.17 14.21 -5.03
N GLY A 101 9.33 13.76 -5.97
CA GLY A 101 9.27 14.26 -7.33
C GLY A 101 10.49 13.85 -8.16
N ASP A 102 10.36 14.00 -9.46
CA ASP A 102 11.35 13.49 -10.41
C ASP A 102 12.69 14.21 -10.29
N ARG A 103 12.72 15.48 -9.85
CA ARG A 103 13.96 16.27 -9.70
C ARG A 103 14.95 15.63 -8.75
N PHE A 104 14.52 15.28 -7.54
CA PHE A 104 15.42 14.68 -6.54
C PHE A 104 15.84 13.27 -6.97
N VAL A 105 14.91 12.48 -7.51
CA VAL A 105 15.21 11.13 -8.01
C VAL A 105 16.24 11.18 -9.14
N ASN A 106 16.05 12.07 -10.12
CA ASN A 106 16.98 12.25 -11.23
C ASN A 106 18.34 12.73 -10.74
N PHE A 107 18.39 13.66 -9.79
CA PHE A 107 19.65 14.08 -9.17
C PHE A 107 20.42 12.89 -8.56
N ILE A 108 19.75 12.01 -7.82
CA ILE A 108 20.40 10.81 -7.24
C ILE A 108 20.85 9.83 -8.33
N ILE A 109 20.06 9.66 -9.39
CA ILE A 109 20.45 8.82 -10.54
C ILE A 109 21.72 9.38 -11.21
N GLU A 110 21.81 10.69 -11.37
CA GLU A 110 23.01 11.34 -11.91
C GLU A 110 24.20 11.20 -10.96
N MET A 111 24.02 11.41 -9.66
CA MET A 111 25.08 11.25 -8.66
C MET A 111 25.62 9.82 -8.61
N ASN A 112 24.76 8.81 -8.80
CA ASN A 112 25.17 7.40 -8.84
C ASN A 112 26.11 7.06 -10.02
N LYS A 113 26.21 7.90 -11.05
CA LYS A 113 27.19 7.71 -12.14
C LYS A 113 28.62 8.00 -11.69
N TYR A 114 28.81 8.80 -10.63
CA TYR A 114 30.13 9.17 -10.13
C TYR A 114 30.69 8.11 -9.17
N HIS A 115 31.96 7.74 -9.36
CA HIS A 115 32.65 6.74 -8.54
C HIS A 115 32.72 7.15 -7.07
N ALA A 116 33.16 8.40 -6.79
CA ALA A 116 33.28 8.92 -5.44
C ALA A 116 31.95 8.88 -4.67
N PHE A 117 30.83 9.12 -5.36
CA PHE A 117 29.52 9.02 -4.73
C PHE A 117 29.19 7.57 -4.35
N ARG A 118 29.49 6.59 -5.22
CA ARG A 118 29.30 5.15 -4.92
C ARG A 118 30.16 4.69 -3.75
N GLU A 119 31.40 5.16 -3.66
CA GLU A 119 32.29 4.84 -2.53
C GLU A 119 31.79 5.43 -1.22
N CYS A 120 31.32 6.69 -1.22
CA CYS A 120 30.78 7.32 -0.02
C CYS A 120 29.53 6.61 0.53
N ILE A 121 28.71 6.01 -0.34
CA ILE A 121 27.50 5.29 0.09
C ILE A 121 27.73 3.79 0.32
N ALA A 122 28.83 3.20 -0.17
CA ALA A 122 29.11 1.77 -0.07
C ALA A 122 29.12 1.22 1.37
N PRO A 123 29.70 1.90 2.39
CA PRO A 123 29.63 1.47 3.78
C PRO A 123 28.21 1.44 4.38
N LEU A 124 27.25 2.05 3.68
CA LEU A 124 25.84 2.10 4.08
C LEU A 124 25.00 1.03 3.37
N MET A 125 25.62 0.22 2.49
CA MET A 125 24.97 -0.82 1.68
C MET A 125 25.12 -2.23 2.27
N ASP A 126 25.14 -2.36 3.59
CA ASP A 126 25.30 -3.65 4.31
C ASP A 126 24.05 -4.57 4.29
N TYR A 127 23.28 -4.59 3.21
CA TYR A 127 22.17 -5.55 3.04
C TYR A 127 22.12 -6.11 1.62
N ASP A 128 22.13 -7.45 1.54
CA ASP A 128 22.08 -8.32 0.37
C ASP A 128 21.56 -7.66 -0.92
N ILE A 129 22.48 -7.44 -1.85
CA ILE A 129 22.25 -6.87 -3.18
C ILE A 129 21.50 -7.84 -4.12
N GLU A 130 21.20 -9.07 -3.70
CA GLU A 130 20.68 -10.13 -4.58
C GLU A 130 19.23 -9.95 -5.08
N ARG A 131 18.43 -9.02 -4.53
CA ARG A 131 17.04 -8.79 -5.01
C ARG A 131 16.89 -7.54 -5.88
N SER A 132 17.80 -7.33 -6.83
CA SER A 132 17.76 -6.16 -7.72
C SER A 132 16.72 -6.26 -8.84
N LYS A 133 15.53 -5.70 -8.59
CA LYS A 133 14.72 -5.03 -9.63
C LYS A 133 14.43 -3.55 -9.35
N MET A 134 14.89 -2.97 -8.23
CA MET A 134 14.65 -1.55 -7.89
C MET A 134 15.86 -0.86 -7.21
N ARG A 135 17.02 -0.88 -7.86
CA ARG A 135 18.27 -0.25 -7.35
C ARG A 135 18.12 1.24 -7.04
N ASN A 136 17.50 2.00 -7.93
CA ASN A 136 17.39 3.47 -7.80
C ASN A 136 16.49 3.91 -6.63
N LEU A 137 15.46 3.12 -6.33
CA LEU A 137 14.53 3.38 -5.24
C LEU A 137 15.18 3.18 -3.86
N TYR A 138 16.11 2.22 -3.78
CA TYR A 138 16.86 1.90 -2.57
C TYR A 138 17.78 3.06 -2.18
N TYR A 139 18.52 3.63 -3.14
CA TYR A 139 19.42 4.75 -2.90
C TYR A 139 18.68 5.99 -2.36
N VAL A 140 17.53 6.33 -2.95
CA VAL A 140 16.69 7.44 -2.49
C VAL A 140 16.20 7.21 -1.05
N PHE A 141 15.81 5.98 -0.70
CA PHE A 141 15.37 5.64 0.65
C PHE A 141 16.51 5.67 1.68
N LEU A 142 17.70 5.19 1.30
CA LEU A 142 18.88 5.22 2.15
C LEU A 142 19.33 6.65 2.44
N LEU A 143 19.34 7.52 1.42
CA LEU A 143 19.62 8.95 1.57
C LEU A 143 18.58 9.65 2.45
N LEU A 144 17.29 9.33 2.31
CA LEU A 144 16.27 9.84 3.22
C LEU A 144 16.51 9.37 4.66
N LYS A 145 16.96 8.13 4.87
CA LYS A 145 17.32 7.62 6.21
C LYS A 145 18.51 8.41 6.78
N ILE A 146 19.52 8.73 5.97
CA ILE A 146 20.68 9.53 6.37
C ILE A 146 20.26 10.96 6.73
N ILE A 147 19.48 11.61 5.87
CA ILE A 147 18.96 12.97 6.13
C ILE A 147 18.14 12.95 7.41
N LEU A 148 17.23 11.98 7.59
CA LEU A 148 16.39 11.90 8.79
C LEU A 148 17.22 11.66 10.06
N ILE A 149 18.22 10.76 10.01
CA ILE A 149 19.13 10.50 11.15
C ILE A 149 19.96 11.74 11.48
N ASN A 150 20.49 12.42 10.48
CA ASN A 150 21.31 13.62 10.68
C ASN A 150 20.48 14.81 11.16
N THR A 151 19.26 14.98 10.67
CA THR A 151 18.31 16.00 11.17
C THR A 151 17.89 15.70 12.61
N ILE A 152 17.63 14.43 12.97
CA ILE A 152 17.31 14.05 14.35
C ILE A 152 18.51 14.26 15.29
N ARG A 153 19.75 14.01 14.82
CA ARG A 153 20.97 14.30 15.59
C ARG A 153 21.19 15.80 15.77
N ALA A 154 20.94 16.60 14.74
CA ALA A 154 21.04 18.06 14.80
C ALA A 154 19.97 18.70 15.70
N LEU A 155 18.81 18.05 15.88
CA LEU A 155 17.75 18.51 16.79
C LEU A 155 17.93 18.05 18.25
N LYS A 156 18.89 17.17 18.52
CA LYS A 156 19.24 16.68 19.86
C LYS A 156 20.58 17.26 20.38
N GLY A 157 21.16 18.20 19.64
CA GLY A 157 22.31 19.02 20.06
C GLY A 157 21.85 20.41 20.48
#